data_AF-A0AAD2KK41-F1
#
_entry.id   AF-A0AAD2KK41-F1
#
_cell.length_a   1.000
_cell.length_b   1.000
_cell.length_c   1.000
_cell.angle_alpha   90.00
_cell.angle_beta   90.00
_cell.angle_gamma   90.00
#
_symmetry.space_group_name_H-M   'P 1'
#
loop_
_entity.id
_entity.type
_entity.pdbx_description
1 polymer ?
#
loop_
_entity_poly.entity_id
_entity_poly.type
_entity_poly.pdbx_seq_one_letter_code
_entity_poly.pdbx_strand_id
1 'polypeptide(L)'
;MQLTKNFVKAKNPCAGGYKWFIRDHNGQGDYQAVLDALVADGRVSDACWLLDQFGPTDAVLRLDSVDANAIVFAGTLEVRMGINVDSVVRAGRSIVTGGGIRAGETIQAGENITANANIASGGNLRAGGDISADWGIETATRLDCGGNVRAKWDICAGQDLAVTGHLHAGQDIQAQGAIKCGQGIKAGGDVRAEKEIDAACGIQAGGSIQCGEHLASGWGLIAGEDIRAEGAIRAGEGVQAEGVIEAGTGHGIYAGLSVRLDAWAACARVVAQSRPEQLVSGHWDGQDSAAYA
;
A
#
# COMPACT_ATOMS: atom_id res chain seq x y z
N MET A 1 -29.45 -10.07 -5.86
CA MET A 1 -30.12 -8.79 -6.24
C MET A 1 -30.51 -8.91 -7.69
N GLN A 2 -31.67 -8.40 -8.12
CA GLN A 2 -32.06 -8.48 -9.54
C GLN A 2 -31.62 -7.23 -10.30
N LEU A 3 -30.83 -7.41 -11.35
CA LEU A 3 -30.52 -6.36 -12.32
C LEU A 3 -31.63 -6.28 -13.36
N THR A 4 -31.96 -5.07 -13.78
CA THR A 4 -32.91 -4.81 -14.87
C THR A 4 -32.34 -3.83 -15.88
N LYS A 5 -32.82 -3.89 -17.13
CA LYS A 5 -32.41 -3.00 -18.22
C LYS A 5 -32.49 -1.51 -17.85
N ASN A 6 -33.50 -1.12 -17.07
CA ASN A 6 -33.69 0.26 -16.65
C ASN A 6 -32.60 0.69 -15.66
N PHE A 7 -32.24 -0.18 -14.71
CA PHE A 7 -31.16 0.09 -13.76
C PHE A 7 -29.81 0.20 -14.46
N VAL A 8 -29.48 -0.76 -15.33
CA VAL A 8 -28.22 -0.75 -16.06
C VAL A 8 -28.14 0.47 -16.97
N LYS A 9 -29.21 0.80 -17.71
CA LYS A 9 -29.26 1.98 -18.59
C LYS A 9 -29.08 3.30 -17.82
N ALA A 10 -29.62 3.41 -16.60
CA ALA A 10 -29.50 4.61 -15.79
C ALA A 10 -28.05 4.92 -15.36
N LYS A 11 -27.15 3.93 -15.38
CA LYS A 11 -25.73 4.07 -15.03
C LYS A 11 -24.83 4.41 -16.22
N ASN A 12 -25.40 4.71 -17.40
CA ASN A 12 -24.66 5.06 -18.63
C ASN A 12 -23.55 4.05 -19.01
N PRO A 13 -23.91 2.77 -19.21
CA PRO A 13 -22.96 1.72 -19.62
C PRO A 13 -22.40 1.99 -21.01
N CYS A 14 -21.25 1.39 -21.31
CA CYS A 14 -20.72 1.40 -22.67
C CYS A 14 -21.71 0.69 -23.64
N ALA A 15 -21.71 1.11 -24.90
CA ALA A 15 -22.63 0.57 -25.90
C ALA A 15 -22.46 -0.95 -26.10
N GLY A 16 -21.23 -1.47 -25.99
CA GLY A 16 -20.93 -2.89 -26.09
C GLY A 16 -21.52 -3.71 -24.94
N GLY A 17 -21.26 -3.29 -23.70
CA GLY A 17 -21.73 -3.99 -22.51
C GLY A 17 -23.25 -3.95 -22.34
N TYR A 18 -23.88 -2.82 -22.69
CA TYR A 18 -25.33 -2.74 -22.68
C TYR A 18 -25.98 -3.68 -23.72
N LYS A 19 -25.44 -3.74 -24.94
CA LYS A 19 -25.94 -4.66 -25.97
C LYS A 19 -25.81 -6.12 -25.55
N TRP A 20 -24.67 -6.49 -24.96
CA TRP A 20 -24.44 -7.83 -24.40
C TRP A 20 -25.50 -8.17 -23.34
N PHE A 21 -25.75 -7.27 -22.37
CA PHE A 21 -26.73 -7.53 -21.31
C PHE A 21 -28.16 -7.71 -21.82
N ILE A 22 -28.56 -6.94 -22.85
CA ILE A 22 -29.89 -7.11 -23.46
C ILE A 22 -29.99 -8.41 -24.26
N ARG A 23 -28.94 -8.79 -24.99
CA ARG A 23 -28.94 -9.97 -25.87
C ARG A 23 -28.88 -11.28 -25.07
N ASP A 24 -27.97 -11.37 -24.11
CA ASP A 24 -27.63 -12.62 -23.43
C ASP A 24 -28.51 -12.86 -22.19
N HIS A 25 -28.97 -11.79 -21.53
CA HIS A 25 -29.79 -11.87 -20.32
C HIS A 25 -31.22 -11.33 -20.52
N ASN A 26 -31.67 -11.04 -21.75
CA ASN A 26 -32.98 -10.42 -22.03
C ASN A 26 -33.25 -9.13 -21.21
N GLY A 27 -32.18 -8.45 -20.77
CA GLY A 27 -32.27 -7.24 -19.95
C GLY A 27 -32.68 -7.47 -18.50
N GLN A 28 -32.53 -8.69 -17.96
CA GLN A 28 -32.74 -8.97 -16.54
C GLN A 28 -31.89 -10.17 -16.06
N GLY A 29 -31.46 -10.17 -14.80
CA GLY A 29 -30.74 -11.33 -14.26
C GLY A 29 -30.33 -11.14 -12.82
N ASP A 30 -30.04 -12.26 -12.14
CA ASP A 30 -29.41 -12.16 -10.83
C ASP A 30 -28.02 -11.54 -10.96
N TYR A 31 -27.72 -10.61 -10.06
CA TYR A 31 -26.53 -9.79 -10.12
C TYR A 31 -25.24 -10.60 -10.20
N GLN A 32 -25.08 -11.63 -9.34
CA GLN A 32 -23.85 -12.42 -9.35
C GLN A 32 -23.78 -13.28 -10.61
N ALA A 33 -24.90 -13.86 -11.06
CA ALA A 33 -24.94 -14.63 -12.30
C ALA A 33 -24.54 -13.81 -13.54
N VAL A 34 -24.89 -12.52 -13.57
CA VAL A 34 -24.46 -11.59 -14.64
C VAL A 34 -22.96 -11.29 -14.55
N LEU A 35 -22.40 -11.11 -13.35
CA LEU A 35 -20.96 -10.94 -13.17
C LEU A 35 -20.19 -12.18 -13.64
N ASP A 36 -20.65 -13.36 -13.25
CA ASP A 36 -20.03 -14.64 -13.63
C ASP A 36 -20.08 -14.85 -15.15
N ALA A 37 -21.20 -14.52 -15.79
CA ALA A 37 -21.35 -14.60 -17.25
C ALA A 37 -20.43 -13.60 -17.99
N LEU A 38 -20.28 -12.38 -17.47
CA LEU A 38 -19.32 -11.41 -18.03
C LEU A 38 -17.88 -11.94 -17.95
N VAL A 39 -17.50 -12.53 -16.82
CA VAL A 39 -16.18 -13.13 -16.64
C VAL A 39 -15.97 -14.33 -17.58
N ALA A 40 -16.97 -15.20 -17.73
CA ALA A 40 -16.92 -16.34 -18.64
C ALA A 40 -16.75 -15.92 -20.11
N ASP A 41 -17.34 -14.79 -20.51
CA ASP A 41 -17.22 -14.23 -21.86
C ASP A 41 -15.95 -13.37 -22.05
N GLY A 42 -15.03 -13.34 -21.08
CA GLY A 42 -13.80 -12.56 -21.12
C GLY A 42 -14.01 -11.04 -20.96
N ARG A 43 -15.20 -10.61 -20.54
CA ARG A 43 -15.59 -9.21 -20.34
C ARG A 43 -15.34 -8.76 -18.90
N VAL A 44 -14.16 -9.08 -18.37
CA VAL A 44 -13.79 -8.85 -16.95
C VAL A 44 -13.89 -7.38 -16.57
N SER A 45 -13.47 -6.46 -17.44
CA SER A 45 -13.57 -5.02 -17.19
C SER A 45 -15.03 -4.53 -17.05
N ASP A 46 -15.97 -5.11 -17.80
CA ASP A 46 -17.39 -4.80 -17.66
C ASP A 46 -17.95 -5.36 -16.33
N ALA A 47 -17.47 -6.52 -15.88
CA ALA A 47 -17.85 -7.08 -14.58
C ALA A 47 -17.37 -6.19 -13.42
N CYS A 48 -16.10 -5.75 -13.46
CA CYS A 48 -15.55 -4.81 -12.49
C CYS A 48 -16.32 -3.47 -12.49
N TRP A 49 -16.60 -2.93 -13.68
CA TRP A 49 -17.39 -1.70 -13.81
C TRP A 49 -18.80 -1.85 -13.20
N LEU A 50 -19.46 -2.97 -13.46
CA LEU A 50 -20.79 -3.25 -12.92
C LEU A 50 -20.74 -3.32 -11.38
N LEU A 51 -19.67 -3.87 -10.81
CA LEU A 51 -19.44 -3.86 -9.37
C LEU A 51 -19.23 -2.45 -8.82
N ASP A 52 -18.46 -1.61 -9.50
CA ASP A 52 -18.23 -0.24 -9.07
C ASP A 52 -19.51 0.62 -9.12
N GLN A 53 -20.44 0.33 -10.04
CA GLN A 53 -21.68 1.11 -10.20
C GLN A 53 -22.82 0.72 -9.25
N PHE A 54 -22.91 -0.57 -8.94
CA PHE A 54 -24.02 -1.13 -8.15
C PHE A 54 -23.61 -1.46 -6.71
N GLY A 55 -22.31 -1.54 -6.44
CA GLY A 55 -21.76 -1.77 -5.12
C GLY A 55 -21.82 -3.23 -4.66
N PRO A 56 -21.27 -3.50 -3.48
CA PRO A 56 -21.16 -4.85 -2.96
C PRO A 56 -22.48 -5.41 -2.42
N THR A 57 -22.48 -6.72 -2.16
CA THR A 57 -23.54 -7.44 -1.45
C THR A 57 -23.01 -8.04 -0.14
N ASP A 58 -23.90 -8.47 0.76
CA ASP A 58 -23.53 -9.21 1.99
C ASP A 58 -23.27 -10.71 1.77
N ALA A 59 -23.24 -11.18 0.51
CA ALA A 59 -23.02 -12.58 0.21
C ALA A 59 -21.58 -13.00 0.57
N VAL A 60 -21.41 -14.29 0.91
CA VAL A 60 -20.10 -14.89 1.16
C VAL A 60 -19.95 -16.10 0.26
N LEU A 61 -18.93 -16.10 -0.60
CA LEU A 61 -18.57 -17.23 -1.44
C LEU A 61 -17.42 -17.99 -0.79
N ARG A 62 -17.66 -19.27 -0.46
CA ARG A 62 -16.67 -20.17 0.13
C ARG A 62 -16.18 -21.16 -0.90
N LEU A 63 -14.87 -21.22 -1.11
CA LEU A 63 -14.22 -22.12 -2.06
C LEU A 63 -13.03 -22.82 -1.42
N ASP A 64 -12.69 -24.01 -1.90
CA ASP A 64 -11.46 -24.68 -1.49
C ASP A 64 -10.22 -24.01 -2.09
N SER A 65 -10.25 -23.72 -3.38
CA SER A 65 -9.19 -23.06 -4.14
C SER A 65 -9.77 -22.34 -5.35
N VAL A 66 -9.04 -21.37 -5.89
CA VAL A 66 -9.40 -20.70 -7.16
C VAL A 66 -8.23 -20.86 -8.14
N ASP A 67 -8.51 -21.44 -9.29
CA ASP A 67 -7.61 -21.50 -10.46
C ASP A 67 -8.43 -21.18 -11.70
N ALA A 68 -8.32 -19.95 -12.21
CA ALA A 68 -9.20 -19.42 -13.25
C ALA A 68 -8.58 -18.23 -13.99
N ASN A 69 -9.14 -17.84 -15.14
CA ASN A 69 -8.68 -16.63 -15.83
C ASN A 69 -8.91 -15.35 -14.98
N ALA A 70 -10.07 -15.25 -14.33
CA ALA A 70 -10.42 -14.15 -13.42
C ALA A 70 -11.51 -14.60 -12.44
N ILE A 71 -11.68 -13.85 -11.35
CA ILE A 71 -12.81 -13.99 -10.42
C ILE A 71 -13.32 -12.60 -10.01
N VAL A 72 -14.63 -12.38 -10.16
CA VAL A 72 -15.31 -11.15 -9.75
C VAL A 72 -16.53 -11.51 -8.90
N PHE A 73 -16.47 -11.25 -7.61
CA PHE A 73 -17.55 -11.57 -6.67
C PHE A 73 -18.07 -10.32 -5.97
N ALA A 74 -19.39 -10.13 -5.93
CA ALA A 74 -19.98 -8.90 -5.38
C ALA A 74 -19.88 -8.82 -3.85
N GLY A 75 -19.67 -9.93 -3.14
CA GLY A 75 -19.59 -9.97 -1.69
C GLY A 75 -18.17 -10.24 -1.17
N THR A 76 -18.08 -11.03 -0.12
CA THR A 76 -16.82 -11.51 0.48
C THR A 76 -16.41 -12.85 -0.13
N LEU A 77 -15.14 -12.96 -0.51
CA LEU A 77 -14.54 -14.19 -1.02
C LEU A 77 -13.72 -14.86 0.10
N GLU A 78 -14.11 -16.07 0.50
CA GLU A 78 -13.39 -16.90 1.49
C GLU A 78 -12.83 -18.15 0.78
N VAL A 79 -11.51 -18.27 0.69
CA VAL A 79 -10.83 -19.38 0.02
C VAL A 79 -9.96 -20.13 1.01
N ARG A 80 -10.17 -21.44 1.17
CA ARG A 80 -9.43 -22.22 2.18
C ARG A 80 -7.94 -22.36 1.86
N MET A 81 -7.62 -22.63 0.59
CA MET A 81 -6.25 -22.72 0.08
C MET A 81 -5.87 -21.38 -0.57
N GLY A 82 -5.24 -21.37 -1.75
CA GLY A 82 -4.85 -20.14 -2.43
C GLY A 82 -5.79 -19.74 -3.57
N ILE A 83 -5.57 -18.53 -4.06
CA ILE A 83 -6.16 -17.98 -5.28
C ILE A 83 -5.04 -17.80 -6.30
N ASN A 84 -5.17 -18.40 -7.48
CA ASN A 84 -4.30 -18.20 -8.61
C ASN A 84 -5.17 -17.82 -9.82
N VAL A 85 -4.99 -16.62 -10.37
CA VAL A 85 -5.70 -16.21 -11.59
C VAL A 85 -4.78 -15.52 -12.59
N ASP A 86 -5.11 -15.68 -13.87
CA ASP A 86 -4.31 -15.08 -14.95
C ASP A 86 -4.44 -13.55 -15.01
N SER A 87 -5.60 -13.00 -14.61
CA SER A 87 -5.87 -11.56 -14.69
C SER A 87 -6.30 -10.95 -13.36
N VAL A 88 -7.59 -10.98 -13.03
CA VAL A 88 -8.18 -10.17 -11.95
C VAL A 88 -8.79 -11.01 -10.84
N VAL A 89 -8.48 -10.65 -9.59
CA VAL A 89 -9.23 -11.04 -8.38
C VAL A 89 -9.97 -9.80 -7.88
N ARG A 90 -11.30 -9.80 -7.94
CA ARG A 90 -12.12 -8.69 -7.46
C ARG A 90 -13.18 -9.21 -6.48
N ALA A 91 -13.19 -8.65 -5.27
CA ALA A 91 -14.28 -8.78 -4.33
C ALA A 91 -14.92 -7.42 -4.06
N GLY A 92 -16.25 -7.39 -3.94
CA GLY A 92 -16.98 -6.19 -3.54
C GLY A 92 -16.73 -5.83 -2.08
N ARG A 93 -16.52 -6.83 -1.22
CA ARG A 93 -16.12 -6.65 0.16
C ARG A 93 -14.69 -7.13 0.38
N SER A 94 -14.51 -8.16 1.21
CA SER A 94 -13.22 -8.64 1.63
C SER A 94 -12.78 -9.89 0.84
N ILE A 95 -11.46 -10.09 0.73
CA ILE A 95 -10.85 -11.32 0.25
C ILE A 95 -10.11 -11.95 1.43
N VAL A 96 -10.47 -13.17 1.79
CA VAL A 96 -9.84 -13.93 2.87
C VAL A 96 -9.37 -15.25 2.31
N THR A 97 -8.07 -15.53 2.42
CA THR A 97 -7.48 -16.78 1.93
C THR A 97 -6.58 -17.43 2.97
N GLY A 98 -6.71 -18.75 3.13
CA GLY A 98 -5.81 -19.56 3.96
C GLY A 98 -4.47 -19.86 3.31
N GLY A 99 -4.27 -19.48 2.05
CA GLY A 99 -3.01 -19.52 1.33
C GLY A 99 -2.62 -18.16 0.73
N GLY A 100 -1.91 -18.18 -0.39
CA GLY A 100 -1.51 -16.96 -1.11
C GLY A 100 -2.56 -16.48 -2.12
N ILE A 101 -2.40 -15.24 -2.59
CA ILE A 101 -3.15 -14.68 -3.73
C ILE A 101 -2.14 -14.36 -4.83
N ARG A 102 -2.35 -14.88 -6.03
CA ARG A 102 -1.64 -14.49 -7.24
C ARG A 102 -2.63 -14.06 -8.30
N ALA A 103 -2.43 -12.87 -8.86
CA ALA A 103 -3.19 -12.36 -9.99
C ALA A 103 -2.24 -11.76 -11.02
N GLY A 104 -2.41 -12.05 -12.31
CA GLY A 104 -1.52 -11.49 -13.34
C GLY A 104 -1.72 -10.00 -13.60
N GLU A 105 -2.85 -9.40 -13.20
CA GLU A 105 -3.14 -7.98 -13.44
C GLU A 105 -3.57 -7.20 -12.20
N THR A 106 -4.63 -7.60 -11.48
CA THR A 106 -5.12 -6.78 -10.37
C THR A 106 -5.76 -7.62 -9.29
N ILE A 107 -5.44 -7.28 -8.03
CA ILE A 107 -6.14 -7.76 -6.85
C ILE A 107 -6.85 -6.56 -6.22
N GLN A 108 -8.17 -6.65 -6.08
CA GLN A 108 -8.95 -5.55 -5.52
C GLN A 108 -10.09 -6.01 -4.61
N ALA A 109 -10.13 -5.45 -3.41
CA ALA A 109 -11.22 -5.62 -2.44
C ALA A 109 -11.84 -4.26 -2.12
N GLY A 110 -13.17 -4.22 -1.91
CA GLY A 110 -13.83 -3.01 -1.40
C GLY A 110 -13.55 -2.76 0.08
N GLU A 111 -13.23 -3.81 0.83
CA GLU A 111 -12.86 -3.75 2.24
C GLU A 111 -11.45 -4.34 2.41
N ASN A 112 -11.29 -5.46 3.14
CA ASN A 112 -9.98 -5.97 3.54
C ASN A 112 -9.46 -7.07 2.60
N ILE A 113 -8.13 -7.22 2.52
CA ILE A 113 -7.47 -8.37 1.90
C ILE A 113 -6.63 -9.05 2.97
N THR A 114 -6.87 -10.33 3.23
CA THR A 114 -6.12 -11.12 4.21
C THR A 114 -5.66 -12.43 3.59
N ALA A 115 -4.35 -12.69 3.66
CA ALA A 115 -3.75 -13.91 3.18
C ALA A 115 -2.76 -14.51 4.18
N ASN A 116 -2.84 -15.83 4.39
CA ASN A 116 -1.92 -16.55 5.26
C ASN A 116 -0.59 -16.93 4.55
N ALA A 117 -0.33 -16.39 3.36
CA ALA A 117 0.94 -16.49 2.65
C ALA A 117 1.19 -15.19 1.84
N ASN A 118 1.87 -15.28 0.69
CA ASN A 118 2.16 -14.13 -0.18
C ASN A 118 0.91 -13.57 -0.88
N ILE A 119 0.90 -12.24 -1.07
CA ILE A 119 0.00 -11.55 -2.00
C ILE A 119 0.85 -11.00 -3.14
N ALA A 120 0.60 -11.45 -4.37
CA ALA A 120 1.35 -11.05 -5.56
C ALA A 120 0.42 -10.61 -6.69
N SER A 121 0.55 -9.36 -7.13
CA SER A 121 -0.20 -8.80 -8.26
C SER A 121 0.75 -8.37 -9.39
N GLY A 122 0.51 -8.85 -10.61
CA GLY A 122 1.21 -8.40 -11.82
C GLY A 122 0.81 -6.99 -12.30
N GLY A 123 -0.13 -6.35 -11.61
CA GLY A 123 -0.43 -4.93 -11.72
C GLY A 123 -0.88 -4.43 -10.35
N ASN A 124 -2.00 -3.71 -10.25
CA ASN A 124 -2.34 -2.99 -9.02
C ASN A 124 -2.81 -3.92 -7.88
N LEU A 125 -2.54 -3.51 -6.63
CA LEU A 125 -3.13 -4.10 -5.44
C LEU A 125 -3.92 -3.02 -4.69
N ARG A 126 -5.23 -3.23 -4.50
CA ARG A 126 -6.12 -2.21 -3.93
C ARG A 126 -7.07 -2.76 -2.86
N ALA A 127 -7.14 -2.09 -1.72
CA ALA A 127 -8.10 -2.41 -0.66
C ALA A 127 -8.71 -1.12 -0.11
N GLY A 128 -10.02 -1.10 0.09
CA GLY A 128 -10.68 0.01 0.78
C GLY A 128 -10.43 0.01 2.29
N GLY A 129 -10.12 -1.16 2.86
CA GLY A 129 -9.70 -1.33 4.25
C GLY A 129 -8.25 -1.81 4.35
N ASP A 130 -7.98 -2.74 5.26
CA ASP A 130 -6.65 -3.25 5.57
C ASP A 130 -6.16 -4.30 4.56
N ILE A 131 -4.84 -4.39 4.39
CA ILE A 131 -4.16 -5.48 3.68
C ILE A 131 -3.22 -6.19 4.66
N SER A 132 -3.37 -7.50 4.82
CA SER A 132 -2.52 -8.32 5.68
C SER A 132 -2.04 -9.58 4.96
N ALA A 133 -0.73 -9.79 4.95
CA ALA A 133 -0.08 -11.00 4.46
C ALA A 133 0.82 -11.60 5.54
N ASP A 134 0.75 -12.92 5.74
CA ASP A 134 1.64 -13.59 6.68
C ASP A 134 3.07 -13.77 6.15
N TRP A 135 3.30 -13.56 4.86
CA TRP A 135 4.63 -13.54 4.24
C TRP A 135 4.88 -12.13 3.67
N GLY A 136 5.09 -11.99 2.35
CA GLY A 136 5.33 -10.72 1.66
C GLY A 136 4.14 -10.23 0.81
N ILE A 137 4.20 -8.95 0.46
CA ILE A 137 3.26 -8.30 -0.46
C ILE A 137 4.06 -7.72 -1.63
N GLU A 138 3.71 -8.13 -2.85
CA GLU A 138 4.36 -7.66 -4.08
C GLU A 138 3.33 -7.19 -5.10
N THR A 139 3.54 -5.99 -5.65
CA THR A 139 2.77 -5.47 -6.77
C THR A 139 3.71 -4.91 -7.83
N ALA A 140 3.50 -5.27 -9.08
CA ALA A 140 4.30 -4.74 -10.19
C ALA A 140 4.02 -3.26 -10.49
N THR A 141 2.92 -2.71 -9.99
CA THR A 141 2.56 -1.30 -10.16
C THR A 141 2.30 -0.63 -8.82
N ARG A 142 1.06 -0.25 -8.52
CA ARG A 142 0.69 0.55 -7.35
C ARG A 142 0.04 -0.30 -6.28
N LEU A 143 0.36 0.02 -5.03
CA LEU A 143 -0.38 -0.43 -3.86
C LEU A 143 -1.18 0.76 -3.32
N ASP A 144 -2.52 0.69 -3.34
CA ASP A 144 -3.40 1.69 -2.72
C ASP A 144 -4.25 1.04 -1.62
N CYS A 145 -4.10 1.49 -0.37
CA CYS A 145 -4.80 0.93 0.79
C CYS A 145 -5.49 2.02 1.64
N GLY A 146 -6.80 1.87 1.83
CA GLY A 146 -7.63 2.75 2.65
C GLY A 146 -7.58 2.46 4.16
N GLY A 147 -6.83 1.45 4.58
CA GLY A 147 -6.55 1.12 5.97
C GLY A 147 -5.05 0.98 6.23
N ASN A 148 -4.68 -0.04 6.99
CA ASN A 148 -3.31 -0.41 7.32
C ASN A 148 -2.80 -1.51 6.39
N VAL A 149 -1.50 -1.53 6.15
CA VAL A 149 -0.82 -2.62 5.43
C VAL A 149 0.16 -3.31 6.37
N ARG A 150 0.05 -4.64 6.48
CA ARG A 150 0.97 -5.48 7.26
C ARG A 150 1.47 -6.67 6.45
N ALA A 151 2.79 -6.85 6.43
CA ALA A 151 3.46 -8.06 5.97
C ALA A 151 4.46 -8.53 7.03
N LYS A 152 4.68 -9.84 7.18
CA LYS A 152 5.75 -10.34 8.07
C LYS A 152 7.12 -10.31 7.39
N TRP A 153 7.16 -10.30 6.06
CA TRP A 153 8.39 -10.17 5.27
C TRP A 153 8.36 -8.80 4.58
N ASP A 154 8.66 -8.75 3.28
CA ASP A 154 8.78 -7.51 2.51
C ASP A 154 7.43 -6.97 1.99
N ILE A 155 7.40 -5.65 1.77
CA ILE A 155 6.35 -4.98 1.00
C ILE A 155 7.00 -4.23 -0.16
N CYS A 156 6.72 -4.69 -1.39
CA CYS A 156 7.33 -4.17 -2.61
C CYS A 156 6.27 -3.65 -3.59
N ALA A 157 6.48 -2.43 -4.10
CA ALA A 157 5.68 -1.85 -5.17
C ALA A 157 6.55 -1.37 -6.34
N GLY A 158 6.21 -1.77 -7.56
CA GLY A 158 6.89 -1.35 -8.79
C GLY A 158 6.61 0.10 -9.20
N GLN A 159 5.74 0.81 -8.48
CA GLN A 159 5.47 2.24 -8.59
C GLN A 159 5.19 2.81 -7.18
N ASP A 160 4.18 3.67 -7.04
CA ASP A 160 3.86 4.30 -5.76
C ASP A 160 3.17 3.32 -4.79
N LEU A 161 3.46 3.53 -3.51
CA LEU A 161 2.84 2.85 -2.38
C LEU A 161 2.09 3.90 -1.55
N ALA A 162 0.76 3.83 -1.52
CA ALA A 162 -0.10 4.76 -0.82
C ALA A 162 -0.97 4.04 0.22
N VAL A 163 -0.79 4.38 1.49
CA VAL A 163 -1.50 3.79 2.63
C VAL A 163 -2.04 4.90 3.52
N THR A 164 -3.32 4.90 3.83
CA THR A 164 -3.90 5.94 4.71
C THR A 164 -3.66 5.67 6.20
N GLY A 165 -3.58 4.40 6.60
CA GLY A 165 -3.24 3.96 7.95
C GLY A 165 -1.74 3.71 8.11
N HIS A 166 -1.38 2.76 8.98
CA HIS A 166 0.00 2.34 9.22
C HIS A 166 0.53 1.40 8.15
N LEU A 167 1.82 1.51 7.85
CA LEU A 167 2.54 0.61 6.97
C LEU A 167 3.58 -0.18 7.78
N HIS A 168 3.46 -1.51 7.82
CA HIS A 168 4.30 -2.37 8.63
C HIS A 168 4.84 -3.57 7.84
N ALA A 169 6.16 -3.67 7.73
CA ALA A 169 6.86 -4.84 7.21
C ALA A 169 7.77 -5.43 8.28
N GLY A 170 7.85 -6.76 8.36
CA GLY A 170 8.83 -7.41 9.24
C GLY A 170 10.24 -7.42 8.67
N GLN A 171 10.39 -7.18 7.36
CA GLN A 171 11.66 -6.97 6.66
C GLN A 171 11.63 -5.60 5.98
N ASP A 172 11.76 -5.54 4.65
CA ASP A 172 11.93 -4.29 3.92
C ASP A 172 10.61 -3.71 3.41
N ILE A 173 10.60 -2.39 3.20
CA ILE A 173 9.58 -1.68 2.44
C ILE A 173 10.28 -1.02 1.25
N GLN A 174 9.86 -1.35 0.03
CA GLN A 174 10.48 -0.85 -1.19
C GLN A 174 9.43 -0.35 -2.19
N ALA A 175 9.65 0.84 -2.75
CA ALA A 175 8.82 1.38 -3.83
C ALA A 175 9.70 1.99 -4.93
N GLN A 176 9.41 1.67 -6.18
CA GLN A 176 10.06 2.35 -7.32
C GLN A 176 9.45 3.73 -7.62
N GLY A 177 8.37 4.09 -6.91
CA GLY A 177 7.76 5.41 -6.90
C GLY A 177 7.90 6.09 -5.55
N ALA A 178 6.86 6.84 -5.16
CA ALA A 178 6.78 7.47 -3.85
C ALA A 178 6.14 6.55 -2.81
N ILE A 179 6.52 6.70 -1.53
CA ILE A 179 5.83 6.10 -0.39
C ILE A 179 5.05 7.19 0.35
N LYS A 180 3.73 7.04 0.44
CA LYS A 180 2.84 7.96 1.18
C LYS A 180 2.08 7.19 2.24
N CYS A 181 2.28 7.56 3.50
CA CYS A 181 1.63 6.95 4.65
C CYS A 181 0.88 8.00 5.47
N GLY A 182 -0.43 7.82 5.64
CA GLY A 182 -1.25 8.72 6.45
C GLY A 182 -1.06 8.55 7.96
N GLN A 183 -0.25 7.59 8.40
CA GLN A 183 0.18 7.39 9.79
C GLN A 183 1.70 7.15 9.85
N GLY A 184 2.15 6.11 10.53
CA GLY A 184 3.57 5.77 10.69
C GLY A 184 4.00 4.57 9.84
N ILE A 185 5.28 4.57 9.46
CA ILE A 185 5.95 3.50 8.71
C ILE A 185 6.86 2.74 9.67
N LYS A 186 6.80 1.40 9.65
CA LYS A 186 7.70 0.53 10.41
C LYS A 186 8.21 -0.63 9.56
N ALA A 187 9.52 -0.73 9.42
CA ALA A 187 10.21 -1.84 8.76
C ALA A 187 11.20 -2.49 9.74
N GLY A 188 11.33 -3.82 9.69
CA GLY A 188 12.39 -4.53 10.40
C GLY A 188 13.75 -4.40 9.72
N GLY A 189 13.76 -4.17 8.40
CA GLY A 189 14.93 -3.85 7.59
C GLY A 189 14.84 -2.41 7.07
N ASP A 190 15.03 -2.25 5.77
CA ASP A 190 15.14 -0.96 5.10
C ASP A 190 13.79 -0.36 4.69
N VAL A 191 13.74 0.96 4.57
CA VAL A 191 12.65 1.68 3.90
C VAL A 191 13.24 2.45 2.72
N ARG A 192 12.91 2.04 1.49
CA ARG A 192 13.48 2.62 0.26
C ARG A 192 12.40 3.09 -0.72
N ALA A 193 12.60 4.27 -1.27
CA ALA A 193 11.79 4.79 -2.38
C ALA A 193 12.67 5.47 -3.42
N GLU A 194 12.39 5.30 -4.71
CA GLU A 194 13.12 6.04 -5.75
C GLU A 194 12.67 7.52 -5.85
N LYS A 195 11.57 7.90 -5.19
CA LYS A 195 11.08 9.28 -5.12
C LYS A 195 10.96 9.75 -3.66
N GLU A 196 9.89 10.47 -3.33
CA GLU A 196 9.63 10.97 -1.98
C GLU A 196 9.12 9.87 -1.02
N ILE A 197 9.46 10.00 0.25
CA ILE A 197 8.84 9.27 1.36
C ILE A 197 8.19 10.28 2.28
N ASP A 198 6.87 10.17 2.46
CA ASP A 198 6.08 11.04 3.34
C ASP A 198 5.25 10.18 4.30
N ALA A 199 5.41 10.43 5.61
CA ALA A 199 4.61 9.85 6.66
C ALA A 199 4.04 10.92 7.59
N ALA A 200 2.73 10.87 7.87
CA ALA A 200 2.10 11.85 8.76
C ALA A 200 2.55 11.72 10.23
N CYS A 201 3.03 10.54 10.65
CA CYS A 201 3.59 10.29 11.97
C CYS A 201 5.11 10.06 11.87
N GLY A 202 5.65 9.02 12.50
CA GLY A 202 7.07 8.68 12.46
C GLY A 202 7.41 7.56 11.47
N ILE A 203 8.69 7.49 11.10
CA ILE A 203 9.26 6.41 10.28
C ILE A 203 10.32 5.70 11.11
N GLN A 204 10.18 4.38 11.26
CA GLN A 204 11.15 3.53 11.95
C GLN A 204 11.62 2.41 11.02
N ALA A 205 12.91 2.35 10.74
CA ALA A 205 13.58 1.27 10.01
C ALA A 205 14.60 0.58 10.92
N GLY A 206 14.67 -0.75 10.88
CA GLY A 206 15.75 -1.49 11.54
C GLY A 206 17.07 -1.40 10.77
N GLY A 207 17.02 -1.14 9.46
CA GLY A 207 18.15 -0.80 8.62
C GLY A 207 18.17 0.69 8.27
N SER A 208 18.42 0.99 7.00
CA SER A 208 18.51 2.32 6.42
C SER A 208 17.15 2.88 5.96
N ILE A 209 17.02 4.21 5.95
CA ILE A 209 15.94 4.93 5.26
C ILE A 209 16.55 5.68 4.07
N GLN A 210 16.10 5.39 2.85
CA GLN A 210 16.67 5.96 1.63
C GLN A 210 15.59 6.45 0.67
N CYS A 211 15.74 7.66 0.15
CA CYS A 211 14.83 8.17 -0.87
C CYS A 211 15.49 9.04 -1.96
N GLY A 212 15.01 8.93 -3.20
CA GLY A 212 15.52 9.70 -4.34
C GLY A 212 15.01 11.16 -4.42
N GLU A 213 14.07 11.56 -3.56
CA GLU A 213 13.64 12.97 -3.45
C GLU A 213 13.59 13.40 -1.97
N HIS A 214 12.47 13.97 -1.52
CA HIS A 214 12.33 14.47 -0.15
C HIS A 214 11.92 13.36 0.83
N LEU A 215 12.50 13.40 2.03
CA LEU A 215 12.09 12.58 3.16
C LEU A 215 11.35 13.46 4.17
N ALA A 216 10.10 13.13 4.47
CA ALA A 216 9.27 13.88 5.40
C ALA A 216 8.59 12.95 6.41
N SER A 217 8.62 13.35 7.68
CA SER A 217 7.81 12.74 8.74
C SER A 217 7.20 13.82 9.64
N GLY A 218 5.94 13.63 10.04
CA GLY A 218 5.26 14.53 10.96
C GLY A 218 5.77 14.43 12.40
N TRP A 219 6.37 13.30 12.79
CA TRP A 219 7.04 13.10 14.08
C TRP A 219 8.55 12.93 13.86
N GLY A 220 9.13 11.82 14.31
CA GLY A 220 10.56 11.55 14.19
C GLY A 220 10.91 10.49 13.13
N LEU A 221 12.19 10.47 12.78
CA LEU A 221 12.82 9.47 11.93
C LEU A 221 13.81 8.64 12.77
N ILE A 222 13.73 7.32 12.69
CA ILE A 222 14.65 6.40 13.36
C ILE A 222 15.12 5.34 12.36
N ALA A 223 16.42 5.23 12.17
CA ALA A 223 17.07 4.18 11.38
C ALA A 223 18.14 3.48 12.22
N GLY A 224 18.24 2.15 12.08
CA GLY A 224 19.34 1.37 12.65
C GLY A 224 20.65 1.51 11.89
N GLU A 225 20.62 2.10 10.68
CA GLU A 225 21.80 2.40 9.88
C GLU A 225 21.76 3.86 9.41
N ASP A 226 21.78 4.12 8.11
CA ASP A 226 21.86 5.46 7.51
C ASP A 226 20.46 6.04 7.22
N ILE A 227 20.35 7.36 7.25
CA ILE A 227 19.22 8.11 6.69
C ILE A 227 19.73 8.96 5.53
N ARG A 228 19.35 8.62 4.30
CA ARG A 228 19.76 9.34 3.09
C ARG A 228 18.57 9.81 2.28
N ALA A 229 18.63 11.05 1.83
CA ALA A 229 17.69 11.60 0.86
C ALA A 229 18.45 12.40 -0.20
N GLU A 230 18.11 12.26 -1.49
CA GLU A 230 18.67 13.17 -2.51
C GLU A 230 18.01 14.56 -2.49
N GLY A 231 16.95 14.74 -1.71
CA GLY A 231 16.34 16.02 -1.38
C GLY A 231 16.53 16.40 0.10
N ALA A 232 15.72 17.34 0.58
CA ALA A 232 15.64 17.70 2.00
C ALA A 232 15.07 16.59 2.89
N ILE A 233 15.57 16.54 4.14
CA ILE A 233 15.05 15.69 5.21
C ILE A 233 14.29 16.59 6.20
N ARG A 234 13.03 16.25 6.50
CA ARG A 234 12.16 17.02 7.40
C ARG A 234 11.51 16.11 8.43
N ALA A 235 11.67 16.43 9.70
CA ALA A 235 11.04 15.75 10.82
C ALA A 235 10.36 16.78 11.74
N GLY A 236 9.13 16.49 12.15
CA GLY A 236 8.42 17.26 13.16
C GLY A 236 9.12 17.22 14.52
N GLU A 237 9.76 16.10 14.86
CA GLU A 237 10.52 15.86 16.09
C GLU A 237 11.99 15.54 15.77
N GLY A 238 12.57 14.52 16.40
CA GLY A 238 13.98 14.15 16.26
C GLY A 238 14.28 13.29 15.02
N VAL A 239 15.57 13.23 14.68
CA VAL A 239 16.11 12.35 13.63
C VAL A 239 17.25 11.56 14.23
N GLN A 240 17.15 10.24 14.22
CA GLN A 240 18.15 9.34 14.79
C GLN A 240 18.57 8.29 13.75
N ALA A 241 19.87 8.21 13.52
CA ALA A 241 20.54 7.19 12.73
C ALA A 241 21.72 6.64 13.56
N GLU A 242 22.02 5.35 13.47
CA GLU A 242 23.31 4.85 14.01
C GLU A 242 24.47 5.17 13.06
N GLY A 243 24.18 5.28 11.76
CA GLY A 243 25.12 5.69 10.72
C GLY A 243 25.07 7.19 10.43
N VAL A 244 25.07 7.55 9.15
CA VAL A 244 25.07 8.96 8.70
C VAL A 244 23.66 9.47 8.42
N ILE A 245 23.48 10.79 8.52
CA ILE A 245 22.29 11.49 8.04
C ILE A 245 22.74 12.44 6.92
N GLU A 246 22.28 12.20 5.69
CA GLU A 246 22.70 12.95 4.51
C GLU A 246 21.48 13.39 3.70
N ALA A 247 21.37 14.70 3.45
CA ALA A 247 20.44 15.25 2.47
C ALA A 247 21.19 15.55 1.16
N GLY A 248 20.44 15.78 0.09
CA GLY A 248 21.05 16.06 -1.21
C GLY A 248 21.73 17.42 -1.27
N THR A 249 22.62 17.57 -2.25
CA THR A 249 23.33 18.84 -2.49
C THR A 249 22.37 20.03 -2.59
N GLY A 250 22.62 21.07 -1.79
CA GLY A 250 21.77 22.27 -1.74
C GLY A 250 20.51 22.14 -0.88
N HIS A 251 20.27 20.98 -0.27
CA HIS A 251 19.18 20.75 0.66
C HIS A 251 19.66 20.70 2.11
N GLY A 252 18.72 20.90 3.04
CA GLY A 252 18.97 20.91 4.48
C GLY A 252 18.27 19.77 5.19
N ILE A 253 18.78 19.46 6.38
CA ILE A 253 18.15 18.58 7.36
C ILE A 253 17.45 19.44 8.41
N TYR A 254 16.14 19.23 8.56
CA TYR A 254 15.27 20.02 9.43
C TYR A 254 14.60 19.10 10.45
N ALA A 255 15.07 19.13 11.70
CA ALA A 255 14.44 18.45 12.83
C ALA A 255 13.78 19.47 13.77
N GLY A 256 12.82 18.99 14.57
CA GLY A 256 12.13 19.78 15.58
C GLY A 256 11.09 20.76 15.04
N LEU A 257 10.61 20.57 13.80
CA LEU A 257 9.69 21.51 13.15
C LEU A 257 8.36 21.72 13.90
N SER A 258 7.99 20.80 14.78
CA SER A 258 6.78 20.83 15.60
C SER A 258 7.07 20.74 17.10
N VAL A 259 8.32 20.95 17.52
CA VAL A 259 8.73 20.85 18.92
C VAL A 259 8.65 22.21 19.62
N ARG A 260 8.12 22.23 20.85
CA ARG A 260 8.14 23.43 21.70
C ARG A 260 9.55 23.77 22.14
N LEU A 261 9.87 25.07 22.21
CA LEU A 261 11.21 25.55 22.57
C LEU A 261 11.68 25.09 23.97
N ASP A 262 10.77 24.95 24.93
CA ASP A 262 11.10 24.49 26.29
C ASP A 262 11.43 22.98 26.36
N ALA A 263 11.02 22.20 25.37
CA ALA A 263 11.33 20.78 25.22
C ALA A 263 12.36 20.49 24.11
N TRP A 264 12.93 21.54 23.50
CA TRP A 264 13.76 21.42 22.29
C TRP A 264 14.90 20.42 22.43
N ALA A 265 15.68 20.52 23.51
CA ALA A 265 16.82 19.64 23.74
C ALA A 265 16.43 18.16 23.92
N ALA A 266 15.21 17.88 24.40
CA ALA A 266 14.74 16.52 24.65
C ALA A 266 14.05 15.90 23.43
N CYS A 267 13.29 16.69 22.65
CA CYS A 267 12.41 16.18 21.59
C CYS A 267 12.92 16.44 20.17
N ALA A 268 13.67 17.52 19.92
CA ALA A 268 14.22 17.84 18.59
C ALA A 268 15.60 17.22 18.35
N ARG A 269 15.91 16.11 19.02
CA ARG A 269 17.25 15.50 19.04
C ARG A 269 17.65 15.01 17.65
N VAL A 270 18.87 15.33 17.26
CA VAL A 270 19.52 14.81 16.05
C VAL A 270 20.73 14.01 16.48
N VAL A 271 20.71 12.71 16.20
CA VAL A 271 21.74 11.75 16.61
C VAL A 271 22.19 10.98 15.39
N ALA A 272 23.50 10.98 15.14
CA ALA A 272 24.15 10.23 14.07
C ALA A 272 25.60 9.94 14.46
N GLN A 273 26.31 9.17 13.64
CA GLN A 273 27.75 8.90 13.83
C GLN A 273 28.58 10.17 13.84
N SER A 274 28.23 11.15 13.00
CA SER A 274 28.90 12.45 12.92
C SER A 274 27.87 13.55 12.67
N ARG A 275 28.19 14.78 13.06
CA ARG A 275 27.30 15.91 12.88
C ARG A 275 27.08 16.16 11.38
N PRO A 276 25.84 16.11 10.87
CA PRO A 276 25.57 16.37 9.47
C PRO A 276 25.92 17.82 9.10
N GLU A 277 26.69 18.01 8.02
CA GLU A 277 27.07 19.35 7.55
C GLU A 277 25.85 20.19 7.16
N GLN A 278 24.80 19.54 6.69
CA GLN A 278 23.55 20.15 6.21
C GLN A 278 22.49 20.32 7.31
N LEU A 279 22.85 20.13 8.59
CA LEU A 279 21.92 20.30 9.70
C LEU A 279 21.53 21.78 9.86
N VAL A 280 20.27 22.12 9.53
CA VAL A 280 19.73 23.48 9.62
C VAL A 280 18.97 23.70 10.93
N SER A 281 18.17 22.73 11.38
CA SER A 281 17.43 22.79 12.65
C SER A 281 17.44 21.45 13.37
N GLY A 282 17.41 21.53 14.70
CA GLY A 282 17.44 20.38 15.62
C GLY A 282 18.40 20.64 16.77
N HIS A 283 18.35 19.78 17.79
CA HIS A 283 19.34 19.72 18.85
C HIS A 283 20.31 18.59 18.56
N TRP A 284 21.51 18.91 18.08
CA TRP A 284 22.56 17.91 17.91
C TRP A 284 22.92 17.28 19.26
N ASP A 285 22.80 15.96 19.34
CA ASP A 285 23.06 15.16 20.54
C ASP A 285 23.84 13.89 20.18
N GLY A 286 24.86 14.05 19.34
CA GLY A 286 25.86 13.01 19.06
C GLY A 286 27.08 13.17 19.96
N GLN A 287 27.79 12.06 20.20
CA GLN A 287 29.13 12.15 20.75
C GLN A 287 30.02 12.78 19.67
N ASP A 288 30.44 14.03 19.86
CA ASP A 288 31.57 14.54 19.08
C ASP A 288 32.72 13.57 19.35
N SER A 289 33.11 12.77 18.35
CA SER A 289 34.26 11.89 18.41
C SER A 289 35.53 12.74 18.46
N ALA A 290 35.75 13.36 19.61
CA ALA A 290 36.92 14.09 20.01
C ALA A 290 37.54 13.35 21.20
N ALA A 291 38.13 12.18 20.91
CA ALA A 291 39.26 11.58 21.64
C ALA A 291 39.41 10.11 21.21
N TYR A 292 40.40 9.81 20.36
CA TYR A 292 41.54 8.94 20.67
C TYR A 292 42.29 8.59 19.37
N ALA A 293 43.60 8.90 19.40
CA ALA A 293 44.68 8.66 18.44
C ALA A 293 44.75 9.57 17.20
#